data_AF-A0A1H7WFT7-F1
#
_entry.id   AF-A0A1H7WFT7-F1
#
_cell.length_a   1.000
_cell.length_b   1.000
_cell.length_c   1.000
_cell.angle_alpha   90.00
_cell.angle_beta   90.00
_cell.angle_gamma   90.00
#
_symmetry.space_group_name_H-M   'P 1'
#
loop_
_entity.id
_entity.type
_entity.pdbx_description
1 polymer ?
#
loop_
_entity_poly.entity_id
_entity_poly.type
_entity_poly.pdbx_seq_one_letter_code
_entity_poly.pdbx_strand_id
1 'polypeptide(L)'
;YSYDNIRDDIRHLSRFVANLWQIHAFGEGNTRTTAVFFIKYLRTMGFDVTNDIFAENAWYFRNALVRANYNDYSKGVHATTEYLESFMRNLLLGEHNELHNRNMHISGYFEKQDIEKAKQDIGDKKQDIEEPKQDIHIPEDVGNKTKNNIISLFKKYGYESFFGRSEVMETLSITASPASALIKRMLDMEIIYPMKGKGKGKYLFKK
;
A
#
# COMPACT_ATOMS: atom_id res chain seq x y z
N TYR A 1 -7.78 9.52 -22.66
CA TYR A 1 -7.53 10.38 -21.50
C TYR A 1 -6.21 11.11 -21.73
N SER A 2 -6.20 12.44 -21.81
CA SER A 2 -4.95 13.22 -21.97
C SER A 2 -4.14 13.15 -20.67
N TYR A 3 -2.80 13.04 -20.79
CA TYR A 3 -1.86 13.00 -19.66
C TYR A 3 -1.91 14.26 -18.78
N ASP A 4 -2.37 15.38 -19.34
CA ASP A 4 -2.54 16.63 -18.58
C ASP A 4 -3.69 16.54 -17.58
N ASN A 5 -4.78 15.86 -17.95
CA ASN A 5 -5.98 15.76 -17.11
C ASN A 5 -5.69 15.00 -15.81
N ILE A 6 -4.90 13.91 -15.91
CA ILE A 6 -4.58 13.09 -14.74
C ILE A 6 -3.60 13.78 -13.77
N ARG A 7 -2.75 14.68 -14.27
CA ARG A 7 -1.86 15.47 -13.42
C ARG A 7 -2.64 16.50 -12.61
N ASP A 8 -3.62 17.15 -13.24
CA ASP A 8 -4.52 18.08 -12.56
C ASP A 8 -5.41 17.34 -11.54
N ASP A 9 -5.88 16.14 -11.87
CA ASP A 9 -6.60 15.26 -10.94
C ASP A 9 -5.74 14.89 -9.72
N ILE A 10 -4.47 14.52 -9.93
CA ILE A 10 -3.54 14.20 -8.83
C ILE A 10 -3.34 15.37 -7.88
N ARG A 11 -3.18 16.58 -8.41
CA ARG A 11 -3.04 17.79 -7.59
C ARG A 11 -4.32 18.08 -6.82
N HIS A 12 -5.49 17.95 -7.47
CA HIS A 12 -6.77 18.13 -6.82
C HIS A 12 -6.98 17.12 -5.68
N LEU A 13 -6.72 15.83 -5.92
CA LEU A 13 -6.81 14.76 -4.92
C LEU A 13 -5.84 14.99 -3.76
N SER A 14 -4.62 15.46 -4.04
CA SER A 14 -3.62 15.79 -3.02
C SER A 14 -4.10 16.93 -2.11
N ARG A 15 -4.70 17.99 -2.67
CA ARG A 15 -5.31 19.07 -1.88
C ARG A 15 -6.51 18.59 -1.09
N PHE A 16 -7.38 17.79 -1.71
CA PHE A 16 -8.56 17.24 -1.06
C PHE A 16 -8.21 16.42 0.18
N VAL A 17 -7.26 15.48 0.08
CA VAL A 17 -6.85 14.65 1.22
C VAL A 17 -6.13 15.47 2.31
N ALA A 18 -5.34 16.47 1.92
CA ALA A 18 -4.67 17.38 2.85
C ALA A 18 -5.67 18.22 3.65
N ASN A 19 -6.67 18.79 2.97
CA ASN A 19 -7.73 19.57 3.60
C ASN A 19 -8.58 18.71 4.53
N LEU A 20 -8.92 17.48 4.12
CA LEU A 20 -9.66 16.54 4.96
C LEU A 20 -8.90 16.22 6.25
N TRP A 21 -7.59 15.97 6.14
CA TRP A 21 -6.75 15.70 7.30
C TRP A 21 -6.65 16.91 8.24
N GLN A 22 -6.53 18.12 7.68
CA GLN A 22 -6.40 19.36 8.44
C GLN A 22 -7.60 19.67 9.34
N ILE A 23 -8.79 19.17 9.00
CA ILE A 23 -10.00 19.32 9.83
C ILE A 23 -9.78 18.71 11.23
N HIS A 24 -8.96 17.66 11.36
CA HIS A 24 -8.63 17.03 12.64
C HIS A 24 -9.86 16.72 13.51
N ALA A 25 -10.87 16.09 12.90
CA ALA A 25 -12.19 15.89 13.53
C ALA A 25 -12.17 14.95 14.77
N PHE A 26 -11.15 14.11 14.92
CA PHE A 26 -11.05 13.12 16.00
C PHE A 26 -9.96 13.47 17.00
N GLY A 27 -10.10 13.03 18.25
CA GLY A 27 -9.05 13.21 19.27
C GLY A 27 -7.75 12.46 18.93
N GLU A 28 -7.85 11.30 18.28
CA GLU A 28 -6.72 10.48 17.85
C GLU A 28 -7.04 9.80 16.50
N GLY A 29 -6.00 9.32 15.81
CA GLY A 29 -6.18 8.49 14.62
C GLY A 29 -6.55 9.22 13.32
N ASN A 30 -6.54 10.55 13.29
CA ASN A 30 -6.89 11.35 12.10
C ASN A 30 -6.15 10.88 10.84
N THR A 31 -4.83 10.68 10.89
CA THR A 31 -4.06 10.21 9.72
C THR A 31 -4.54 8.85 9.20
N ARG A 32 -4.83 7.91 10.10
CA ARG A 32 -5.31 6.57 9.73
C ARG A 32 -6.70 6.65 9.12
N THR A 33 -7.59 7.40 9.75
CA THR A 33 -8.96 7.61 9.26
C THR A 33 -8.97 8.31 7.90
N THR A 34 -8.13 9.32 7.70
CA THR A 34 -7.96 9.98 6.40
C THR A 34 -7.50 9.01 5.33
N ALA A 35 -6.50 8.15 5.61
CA ALA A 35 -6.02 7.15 4.65
C ALA A 35 -7.13 6.17 4.26
N VAL A 36 -7.86 5.61 5.25
CA VAL A 36 -8.96 4.67 5.01
C VAL A 36 -10.10 5.33 4.22
N PHE A 37 -10.50 6.55 4.59
CA PHE A 37 -11.51 7.31 3.85
C PHE A 37 -11.06 7.51 2.40
N PHE A 38 -9.81 7.92 2.21
CA PHE A 38 -9.30 8.22 0.88
C PHE A 38 -9.22 6.97 -0.01
N ILE A 39 -8.82 5.81 0.53
CA ILE A 39 -8.91 4.52 -0.17
C ILE A 39 -10.36 4.23 -0.60
N LYS A 40 -11.33 4.40 0.31
CA LYS A 40 -12.75 4.18 -0.01
C LYS A 40 -13.22 5.15 -1.09
N TYR A 41 -12.85 6.42 -1.01
CA TYR A 41 -13.20 7.45 -1.99
C TYR A 41 -12.63 7.13 -3.38
N LEU A 42 -11.34 6.78 -3.47
CA LEU A 42 -10.71 6.36 -4.72
C LEU A 42 -11.41 5.13 -5.34
N ARG A 43 -11.82 4.16 -4.52
CA ARG A 43 -12.59 2.99 -4.99
C ARG A 43 -13.95 3.37 -5.57
N THR A 44 -14.64 4.38 -5.01
CA THR A 44 -15.90 4.87 -5.60
C THR A 44 -15.72 5.52 -6.98
N MET A 45 -14.50 6.00 -7.29
CA MET A 45 -14.13 6.53 -8.61
C MET A 45 -13.62 5.45 -9.57
N GLY A 46 -13.62 4.16 -9.16
CA GLY A 46 -13.21 3.04 -10.00
C GLY A 46 -11.73 2.69 -9.93
N PHE A 47 -10.94 3.32 -9.06
CA PHE A 47 -9.53 2.94 -8.85
C PHE A 47 -9.42 1.68 -7.98
N ASP A 48 -8.61 0.71 -8.42
CA ASP A 48 -8.27 -0.46 -7.62
C ASP A 48 -7.09 -0.16 -6.69
N VAL A 49 -7.41 0.43 -5.54
CA VAL A 49 -6.41 0.86 -4.55
C VAL A 49 -6.40 -0.08 -3.35
N THR A 50 -5.21 -0.54 -2.98
CA THR A 50 -4.95 -1.32 -1.75
C THR A 50 -4.36 -0.45 -0.64
N ASN A 51 -4.38 -0.97 0.59
CA ASN A 51 -3.76 -0.30 1.74
C ASN A 51 -2.23 -0.45 1.78
N ASP A 52 -1.64 -1.24 0.87
CA ASP A 52 -0.23 -1.65 0.98
C ASP A 52 0.70 -0.45 0.91
N ILE A 53 0.51 0.44 -0.06
CA ILE A 53 1.38 1.64 -0.20
C ILE A 53 1.25 2.59 1.00
N PHE A 54 0.06 2.69 1.59
CA PHE A 54 -0.18 3.51 2.78
C PHE A 54 0.49 2.90 4.01
N ALA A 55 0.46 1.58 4.15
CA ALA A 55 1.13 0.88 5.25
C ALA A 55 2.66 0.95 5.12
N GLU A 56 3.20 0.70 3.93
CA GLU A 56 4.64 0.73 3.66
C GLU A 56 5.24 2.13 3.78
N ASN A 57 4.46 3.17 3.43
CA ASN A 57 4.92 4.57 3.40
C ASN A 57 4.19 5.45 4.42
N ALA A 58 3.72 4.86 5.53
CA ALA A 58 2.84 5.53 6.47
C ALA A 58 3.45 6.82 7.07
N TRP A 59 4.74 6.78 7.39
CA TRP A 59 5.47 7.95 7.88
C TRP A 59 5.63 9.03 6.81
N TYR A 60 5.90 8.63 5.56
CA TYR A 60 5.97 9.56 4.44
C TYR A 60 4.64 10.25 4.21
N PHE A 61 3.54 9.48 4.13
CA PHE A 61 2.20 10.02 3.92
C PHE A 61 1.83 11.04 5.00
N ARG A 62 2.09 10.73 6.28
CA ARG A 62 1.90 11.67 7.40
C ARG A 62 2.70 12.95 7.21
N ASN A 63 4.00 12.84 6.92
CA ASN A 63 4.85 14.02 6.76
C ASN A 63 4.46 14.85 5.53
N ALA A 64 3.99 14.20 4.47
CA ALA A 64 3.49 14.87 3.27
C ALA A 64 2.21 15.66 3.57
N LEU A 65 1.30 15.11 4.39
CA LEU A 65 0.12 15.83 4.89
C LEU A 65 0.51 17.07 5.73
N VAL A 66 1.56 16.96 6.55
CA VAL A 66 2.09 18.11 7.31
C VAL A 66 2.64 19.17 6.35
N ARG A 67 3.47 18.78 5.38
CA ARG A 67 4.04 19.74 4.40
C ARG A 67 2.98 20.40 3.51
N ALA A 68 1.89 19.70 3.21
CA ALA A 68 0.77 20.24 2.45
C ALA A 68 -0.06 21.27 3.24
N ASN A 69 0.07 21.31 4.57
CA ASN A 69 -0.72 22.18 5.45
C ASN A 69 0.11 23.18 6.28
N TYR A 70 1.45 23.13 6.20
CA TYR A 70 2.33 23.97 7.01
C TYR A 70 2.84 25.19 6.26
N ASN A 71 2.56 26.38 6.79
CA ASN A 71 3.16 27.65 6.36
C ASN A 71 3.92 28.29 7.53
N ASP A 72 5.09 28.84 7.24
CA ASP A 72 5.84 29.72 8.14
C ASP A 72 6.47 30.84 7.29
N TYR A 73 5.72 31.91 7.10
CA TYR A 73 6.12 33.06 6.28
C TYR A 73 7.39 33.73 6.80
N SER A 74 7.62 33.70 8.12
CA SER A 74 8.81 34.30 8.73
C SER A 74 10.10 33.59 8.29
N LYS A 75 9.98 32.30 7.97
CA LYS A 75 11.09 31.45 7.49
C LYS A 75 10.99 31.14 5.99
N GLY A 76 10.09 31.81 5.26
CA GLY A 76 9.87 31.57 3.83
C GLY A 76 9.34 30.17 3.50
N VAL A 77 8.73 29.49 4.47
CA VAL A 77 8.18 28.15 4.27
C VAL A 77 6.73 28.27 3.81
N HIS A 78 6.46 27.72 2.64
CA HIS A 78 5.11 27.62 2.10
C HIS A 78 4.64 26.16 2.10
N ALA A 79 3.33 26.00 2.25
CA ALA A 79 2.65 24.73 2.08
C ALA A 79 2.84 24.23 0.64
N THR A 80 3.12 22.94 0.49
CA THR A 80 3.33 22.31 -0.82
C THR A 80 2.71 20.91 -0.86
N THR A 81 2.01 20.62 -1.95
CA THR A 81 1.44 19.30 -2.23
C THR A 81 2.39 18.36 -2.95
N GLU A 82 3.58 18.80 -3.35
CA GLU A 82 4.50 18.05 -4.21
C GLU A 82 4.78 16.63 -3.69
N TYR A 83 4.95 16.46 -2.38
CA TYR A 83 5.18 15.15 -1.76
C TYR A 83 3.94 14.26 -1.79
N LEU A 84 2.75 14.83 -1.59
CA LEU A 84 1.50 14.09 -1.78
C LEU A 84 1.32 13.73 -3.25
N GLU A 85 1.65 14.62 -4.18
CA GLU A 85 1.58 14.34 -5.61
C GLU A 85 2.51 13.18 -6.01
N SER A 86 3.74 13.11 -5.50
CA SER A 86 4.64 11.95 -5.69
C SER A 86 4.05 10.66 -5.14
N PHE A 87 3.44 10.71 -3.95
CA PHE A 87 2.73 9.55 -3.38
C PHE A 87 1.54 9.12 -4.25
N MET A 88 0.72 10.07 -4.71
CA MET A 88 -0.44 9.81 -5.57
C MET A 88 -0.03 9.23 -6.92
N ARG A 89 1.09 9.67 -7.49
CA ARG A 89 1.63 9.11 -8.73
C ARG A 89 2.01 7.65 -8.57
N ASN A 90 2.68 7.29 -7.47
CA ASN A 90 2.99 5.89 -7.20
C ASN A 90 1.71 5.07 -6.99
N LEU A 91 0.71 5.65 -6.30
CA LEU A 91 -0.54 4.98 -5.98
C LEU A 91 -1.46 4.77 -7.20
N LEU A 92 -1.65 5.80 -8.03
CA LEU A 92 -2.66 5.83 -9.08
C LEU A 92 -2.11 5.52 -10.47
N LEU A 93 -0.83 5.82 -10.71
CA LEU A 93 -0.17 5.64 -12.01
C LEU A 93 0.84 4.48 -12.01
N GLY A 94 1.09 3.87 -10.84
CA GLY A 94 2.12 2.83 -10.71
C GLY A 94 3.55 3.35 -10.92
N GLU A 95 3.76 4.67 -10.79
CA GLU A 95 5.11 5.24 -10.87
C GLU A 95 5.99 4.78 -9.68
N HIS A 96 7.30 4.97 -9.81
CA HIS A 96 8.29 4.57 -8.81
C HIS A 96 9.06 5.77 -8.26
N ASN A 97 8.35 6.86 -7.94
CA ASN A 97 8.95 8.04 -7.32
C ASN A 97 9.52 7.67 -5.94
N GLU A 98 10.69 8.21 -5.60
CA GLU A 98 11.30 7.97 -4.31
C GLU A 98 10.57 8.71 -3.18
N LEU A 99 10.08 7.96 -2.19
CA LEU A 99 9.33 8.49 -1.04
C LEU A 99 10.24 8.66 0.20
N HIS A 100 11.21 9.57 0.09
CA HIS A 100 12.19 9.82 1.16
C HIS A 100 11.75 10.94 2.13
N ASN A 101 11.55 10.60 3.41
CA ASN A 101 11.18 11.57 4.46
C ASN A 101 12.14 12.75 4.60
N ARG A 102 13.45 12.51 4.42
CA ARG A 102 14.49 13.55 4.50
C ARG A 102 14.27 14.69 3.51
N ASN A 103 13.60 14.43 2.38
CA ASN A 103 13.33 15.44 1.35
C ASN A 103 12.27 16.44 1.80
N MET A 104 11.47 16.11 2.83
CA MET A 104 10.46 16.98 3.43
C MET A 104 11.01 17.83 4.58
N HIS A 105 12.25 17.59 5.02
CA HIS A 105 12.85 18.38 6.08
C HIS A 105 13.17 19.79 5.57
N ILE A 106 12.74 20.80 6.31
CA ILE A 106 13.15 22.18 6.09
C ILE A 106 14.50 22.35 6.79
N SER A 107 15.60 22.16 6.05
CA SER A 107 16.95 22.30 6.59
C SER A 107 17.24 23.76 6.96
N GLY A 108 17.97 23.96 8.07
CA GLY A 108 18.48 25.28 8.49
C GLY A 108 17.73 25.99 9.62
N TYR A 109 16.59 25.47 10.09
CA TYR A 109 15.76 26.18 11.09
C TYR A 109 15.33 25.38 12.32
N PHE A 110 15.58 24.07 12.33
CA PHE A 110 15.36 23.21 13.47
C PHE A 110 16.70 22.54 13.78
N GLU A 111 17.25 22.80 14.97
CA GLU A 111 18.32 21.95 15.51
C GLU A 111 17.82 20.50 15.51
N LYS A 112 18.76 19.54 15.43
CA LYS A 112 18.44 18.12 15.62
C LYS A 112 17.88 17.95 17.02
N GLN A 113 16.58 18.19 17.20
CA GLN A 113 15.87 17.62 18.32
C GLN A 113 15.87 16.13 18.04
N ASP A 114 16.50 15.37 18.93
CA ASP A 114 16.19 13.96 19.08
C ASP A 114 14.69 13.91 19.35
N ILE A 115 13.92 13.72 18.27
CA ILE A 115 12.53 13.33 18.38
C ILE A 115 12.64 11.97 19.04
N GLU A 116 12.57 11.95 20.37
CA GLU A 116 12.15 10.79 21.12
C GLU A 116 11.02 10.16 20.32
N LYS A 117 11.02 8.83 20.21
CA LYS A 117 9.91 8.08 19.62
C LYS A 117 8.64 8.39 20.43
N ALA A 118 8.06 9.58 20.25
CA ALA A 118 6.71 9.90 20.59
C ALA A 118 5.92 8.87 19.82
N LYS A 119 5.29 7.95 20.57
CA LYS A 119 4.46 6.88 20.04
C LYS A 119 3.56 7.50 18.98
N GLN A 120 3.90 7.27 17.71
CA GLN A 120 3.08 7.74 16.61
C GLN A 120 1.92 6.76 16.52
N ASP A 121 0.71 7.29 16.40
CA ASP A 121 -0.57 6.55 16.30
C ASP A 121 -0.74 5.77 14.99
N ILE A 122 0.35 5.22 14.48
CA ILE A 122 0.35 4.12 13.54
C ILE A 122 0.91 2.94 14.32
N GLY A 123 0.18 2.54 15.36
CA GLY A 123 0.38 1.20 15.90
C GLY A 123 0.14 0.22 14.75
N ASP A 124 1.02 -0.77 14.60
CA ASP A 124 0.91 -1.89 13.66
C ASP A 124 -0.37 -2.74 13.83
N LYS A 125 -1.35 -2.26 14.60
CA LYS A 125 -2.72 -2.76 14.58
C LYS A 125 -3.36 -2.34 13.27
N LYS A 126 -3.16 -3.20 12.27
CA LYS A 126 -4.06 -3.38 11.13
C LYS A 126 -5.49 -3.26 11.63
N GLN A 127 -6.16 -2.17 11.27
CA GLN A 127 -7.61 -2.18 11.31
C GLN A 127 -8.05 -3.09 10.18
N ASP A 128 -8.87 -4.08 10.52
CA ASP A 128 -9.57 -4.94 9.58
C ASP A 128 -10.43 -4.04 8.69
N ILE A 129 -9.88 -3.63 7.56
CA ILE A 129 -10.70 -3.40 6.38
C ILE A 129 -11.27 -4.80 6.13
N GLU A 130 -12.57 -4.99 6.36
CA GLU A 130 -13.25 -6.23 6.00
C GLU A 130 -12.93 -6.51 4.53
N GLU A 131 -11.94 -7.38 4.32
CA GLU A 131 -11.75 -8.03 3.05
C GLU A 131 -12.98 -8.91 2.86
N PRO A 132 -13.60 -8.90 1.67
CA PRO A 132 -14.72 -9.78 1.41
C PRO A 132 -14.28 -11.21 1.77
N LYS A 133 -15.03 -11.87 2.67
CA LYS A 133 -14.77 -13.24 3.10
C LYS A 133 -14.48 -14.09 1.86
N GLN A 134 -13.23 -14.50 1.68
CA GLN A 134 -12.78 -15.35 0.58
C GLN A 134 -12.47 -16.73 1.12
N ASP A 135 -13.02 -17.75 0.45
CA ASP A 135 -13.16 -19.14 0.88
C ASP A 135 -11.86 -19.94 1.11
N ILE A 136 -10.69 -19.30 1.11
CA ILE A 136 -9.42 -19.98 1.36
C ILE A 136 -8.99 -19.88 2.84
N HIS A 137 -8.81 -21.04 3.47
CA HIS A 137 -8.22 -21.10 4.80
C HIS A 137 -6.70 -20.88 4.70
N ILE A 138 -6.26 -19.68 5.05
CA ILE A 138 -4.83 -19.37 5.24
C ILE A 138 -4.55 -19.37 6.75
N PRO A 139 -3.57 -20.14 7.24
CA PRO A 139 -3.22 -20.15 8.66
C PRO A 139 -2.90 -18.75 9.20
N GLU A 140 -3.32 -18.45 10.43
CA GLU A 140 -3.20 -17.11 11.05
C GLU A 140 -1.74 -16.70 11.33
N ASP A 141 -0.83 -17.66 11.42
CA ASP A 141 0.61 -17.48 11.65
C ASP A 141 1.38 -17.06 10.38
N VAL A 142 0.71 -17.00 9.23
CA VAL A 142 1.34 -16.59 7.96
C VAL A 142 1.56 -15.09 7.92
N GLY A 143 2.82 -14.69 7.73
CA GLY A 143 3.19 -13.29 7.56
C GLY A 143 2.38 -12.59 6.47
N ASN A 144 1.93 -11.36 6.76
CA ASN A 144 1.01 -10.57 5.93
C ASN A 144 1.37 -10.51 4.43
N LYS A 145 2.67 -10.35 4.12
CA LYS A 145 3.17 -10.33 2.73
C LYS A 145 2.92 -11.66 2.01
N THR A 146 3.10 -12.78 2.71
CA THR A 146 2.82 -14.12 2.17
C THR A 146 1.32 -14.35 2.01
N LYS A 147 0.50 -13.89 2.96
CA LYS A 147 -0.96 -13.95 2.87
C LYS A 147 -1.49 -13.19 1.64
N ASN A 148 -1.03 -11.96 1.42
CA ASN A 148 -1.44 -11.15 0.26
C ASN A 148 -1.03 -11.81 -1.07
N ASN A 149 0.19 -12.36 -1.15
CA ASN A 149 0.64 -13.08 -2.33
C ASN A 149 -0.25 -14.30 -2.65
N ILE A 150 -0.65 -15.05 -1.63
CA ILE A 150 -1.54 -16.21 -1.77
C ILE A 150 -2.92 -15.78 -2.25
N ILE A 151 -3.48 -14.71 -1.67
CA ILE A 151 -4.77 -14.14 -2.07
C ILE A 151 -4.74 -13.68 -3.53
N SER A 152 -3.69 -12.98 -3.97
CA SER A 152 -3.54 -12.53 -5.36
C SER A 152 -3.47 -13.70 -6.35
N LEU A 153 -2.77 -14.79 -5.98
CA LEU A 153 -2.75 -16.01 -6.77
C LEU A 153 -4.13 -16.67 -6.80
N PHE A 154 -4.83 -16.75 -5.66
CA PHE A 154 -6.15 -17.38 -5.60
C PHE A 154 -7.20 -16.61 -6.40
N LYS A 155 -7.20 -15.27 -6.34
CA LYS A 155 -8.08 -14.42 -7.16
C LYS A 155 -7.91 -14.68 -8.66
N LYS A 156 -6.68 -14.98 -9.10
CA LYS A 156 -6.37 -15.21 -10.52
C LYS A 156 -6.65 -16.63 -10.98
N TYR A 157 -6.34 -17.64 -10.16
CA TYR A 157 -6.38 -19.04 -10.57
C TYR A 157 -7.58 -19.82 -9.99
N GLY A 158 -8.08 -19.43 -8.81
CA GLY A 158 -9.15 -20.13 -8.10
C GLY A 158 -8.82 -21.60 -7.84
N TYR A 159 -9.84 -22.42 -7.55
CA TYR A 159 -9.68 -23.86 -7.32
C TYR A 159 -9.51 -24.69 -8.59
N GLU A 160 -9.90 -24.15 -9.75
CA GLU A 160 -10.04 -24.93 -10.98
C GLU A 160 -8.90 -24.68 -11.99
N SER A 161 -8.11 -23.62 -11.82
CA SER A 161 -6.99 -23.30 -12.71
C SER A 161 -5.65 -23.64 -12.06
N PHE A 162 -4.80 -24.36 -12.80
CA PHE A 162 -3.46 -24.68 -12.36
C PHE A 162 -2.49 -23.54 -12.63
N PHE A 163 -1.44 -23.46 -11.82
CA PHE A 163 -0.35 -22.51 -11.99
C PHE A 163 1.00 -23.18 -11.69
N GLY A 164 2.09 -22.62 -12.22
CA GLY A 164 3.45 -23.06 -11.95
C GLY A 164 4.34 -21.88 -11.59
N ARG A 165 5.66 -22.12 -11.55
CA ARG A 165 6.61 -21.08 -11.15
C ARG A 165 6.56 -19.83 -12.04
N SER A 166 6.43 -20.02 -13.35
CA SER A 166 6.36 -18.90 -14.30
C SER A 166 5.12 -18.04 -14.08
N GLU A 167 3.97 -18.69 -13.85
CA GLU A 167 2.72 -18.01 -13.55
C GLU A 167 2.75 -17.23 -12.23
N VAL A 168 3.45 -17.76 -11.21
CA VAL A 168 3.68 -17.06 -9.94
C VAL A 168 4.58 -15.84 -10.14
N MET A 169 5.65 -15.97 -10.92
CA MET A 169 6.57 -14.87 -11.22
C MET A 169 5.86 -13.74 -11.95
N GLU A 170 5.02 -14.06 -12.94
CA GLU A 170 4.25 -13.09 -13.71
C GLU A 170 3.18 -12.40 -12.85
N THR A 171 2.44 -13.16 -12.05
CA THR A 171 1.32 -12.62 -11.28
C THR A 171 1.77 -11.72 -10.12
N LEU A 172 2.92 -12.04 -9.52
CA LEU A 172 3.44 -11.30 -8.36
C LEU A 172 4.62 -10.40 -8.72
N SER A 173 5.04 -10.37 -9.98
CA SER A 173 6.23 -9.64 -10.45
C SER A 173 7.49 -9.92 -9.62
N ILE A 174 7.69 -11.19 -9.23
CA ILE A 174 8.82 -11.63 -8.41
C ILE A 174 9.80 -12.50 -9.19
N THR A 175 11.05 -12.55 -8.71
CA THR A 175 12.09 -13.38 -9.31
C THR A 175 11.89 -14.87 -9.00
N ALA A 176 12.61 -15.72 -9.75
CA ALA A 176 12.49 -17.17 -9.72
C ALA A 176 12.68 -17.81 -8.32
N SER A 177 13.63 -17.30 -7.54
CA SER A 177 13.95 -17.85 -6.21
C SER A 177 12.84 -17.57 -5.19
N PRO A 178 12.37 -16.32 -5.01
CA PRO A 178 11.18 -16.00 -4.22
C PRO A 178 9.93 -16.78 -4.65
N ALA A 179 9.69 -16.96 -5.94
CA ALA A 179 8.55 -17.74 -6.45
C ALA A 179 8.63 -19.21 -6.01
N SER A 180 9.81 -19.83 -6.13
CA SER A 180 10.04 -21.19 -5.64
C SER A 180 9.86 -21.32 -4.13
N ALA A 181 10.33 -20.35 -3.36
CA ALA A 181 10.17 -20.33 -1.90
C ALA A 181 8.70 -20.18 -1.47
N LEU A 182 7.93 -19.34 -2.18
CA LEU A 182 6.50 -19.18 -1.94
C LEU A 182 5.73 -20.46 -2.23
N ILE A 183 5.97 -21.09 -3.38
CA ILE A 183 5.35 -22.38 -3.73
C ILE A 183 5.65 -23.44 -2.68
N LYS A 184 6.91 -23.53 -2.23
CA LYS A 184 7.30 -24.48 -1.18
C LYS A 184 6.53 -24.23 0.11
N ARG A 185 6.45 -22.98 0.59
CA ARG A 185 5.66 -22.65 1.77
C ARG A 185 4.18 -23.01 1.61
N MET A 186 3.59 -22.73 0.46
CA MET A 186 2.19 -23.07 0.19
C MET A 186 1.93 -24.58 0.21
N LEU A 187 2.89 -25.39 -0.25
CA LEU A 187 2.84 -26.86 -0.12
C LEU A 187 2.98 -27.31 1.32
N ASP A 188 3.94 -26.74 2.07
CA ASP A 188 4.18 -27.07 3.48
C ASP A 188 2.96 -26.74 4.36
N MET A 189 2.21 -25.70 4.00
CA MET A 189 0.95 -25.30 4.66
C MET A 189 -0.29 -26.01 4.11
N GLU A 190 -0.14 -26.95 3.18
CA GLU A 190 -1.22 -27.67 2.50
C GLU A 190 -2.27 -26.79 1.78
N ILE A 191 -1.92 -25.55 1.42
CA ILE A 191 -2.82 -24.64 0.68
C ILE A 191 -2.94 -25.07 -0.79
N ILE A 192 -1.91 -25.73 -1.32
CA ILE A 192 -1.85 -26.22 -2.70
C ILE A 192 -1.37 -27.66 -2.77
N TYR A 193 -1.65 -28.33 -3.88
CA TYR A 193 -1.16 -29.68 -4.16
C TYR A 193 -0.67 -29.83 -5.60
N PRO A 194 0.30 -30.73 -5.86
CA PRO A 194 0.81 -30.97 -7.21
C PRO A 194 -0.25 -31.65 -8.09
N MET A 195 -0.47 -31.12 -9.29
CA MET A 195 -1.42 -31.67 -10.25
C MET A 195 -0.80 -32.86 -11.00
N LYS A 196 -1.44 -34.03 -10.91
CA LYS A 196 -1.01 -35.21 -11.68
C LYS A 196 -1.44 -35.08 -13.15
N GLY A 197 -0.53 -35.36 -14.09
CA GLY A 197 -0.84 -35.50 -15.52
C GLY A 197 -0.62 -34.29 -16.43
N LYS A 198 -0.23 -33.11 -15.92
CA LYS A 198 0.00 -31.88 -16.71
C LYS A 198 1.46 -31.40 -16.77
N GLY A 199 2.41 -32.25 -16.38
CA GLY A 199 3.85 -31.94 -16.33
C GLY A 199 4.36 -31.59 -14.93
N LYS A 200 5.67 -31.74 -14.70
CA LYS A 200 6.29 -31.44 -13.39
C LYS A 200 6.15 -29.94 -13.07
N GLY A 201 5.77 -29.60 -11.83
CA GLY A 201 5.78 -28.22 -11.33
C GLY A 201 4.51 -27.40 -11.60
N LYS A 202 3.35 -28.06 -11.81
CA LYS A 202 2.03 -27.42 -11.83
C LYS A 202 1.24 -27.77 -10.57
N TYR A 203 0.55 -26.78 -10.01
CA TYR A 203 -0.13 -26.84 -8.71
C TYR A 203 -1.56 -26.31 -8.82
N LEU A 204 -2.43 -26.80 -7.94
CA LEU A 204 -3.81 -26.36 -7.75
C LEU A 204 -4.04 -25.96 -6.30
N PHE A 205 -4.97 -25.02 -6.07
CA PHE A 205 -5.46 -24.70 -4.74
C PHE A 205 -6.29 -25.86 -4.17
N LYS A 206 -6.03 -26.19 -2.91
CA LYS A 206 -6.80 -27.18 -2.15
C LYS A 206 -8.10 -26.52 -1.68
N LYS A 207 -9.25 -27.18 -1.93
CA LYS A 207 -10.55 -26.79 -1.39
C LYS A 207 -10.60 -26.96 0.12
#